data_AF-A0A0U1LUI3-F1
#
_entry.id   AF-A0A0U1LUI3-F1
#
_cell.length_a   1.000
_cell.length_b   1.000
_cell.length_c   1.000
_cell.angle_alpha   90.00
_cell.angle_beta   90.00
_cell.angle_gamma   90.00
#
_symmetry.space_group_name_H-M   'P 1'
#
loop_
_entity.id
_entity.type
_entity.pdbx_description
1 polymer ?
#
loop_
_entity_poly.entity_id
_entity_poly.type
_entity_poly.pdbx_seq_one_letter_code
_entity_poly.pdbx_strand_id
1 'polypeptide(L)'
;MKEAIIFAGPKVIIQDVDFPALPSPNYLIIKVIVSGSNPKDWAIAERGDTIVDYRDGHNAVVAGLQNAIGTNEKLKYAFDAVSDKGSFQNIMQVMDHLEGRITVVLARKKYEGIPDTVDKTFTQVGRVHSSTYPGIKGEKAPVGPLGDQEFGLLMYKFFERGLAKDWFSGHPFEVVDGGLRGIEGALRNLKAGKASAVKYVFRIEETENGRKNHL
;
A
#
# COMPACT_ATOMS: atom_id res chain seq x y z
N MET A 1 21.99 17.48 -1.05
CA MET A 1 21.32 16.22 -1.39
C MET A 1 20.33 16.43 -2.52
N LYS A 2 19.93 15.39 -3.24
CA LYS A 2 18.86 15.47 -4.24
C LYS A 2 17.49 15.33 -3.56
N GLU A 3 16.53 16.10 -4.06
CA GLU A 3 15.12 16.00 -3.69
C GLU A 3 14.28 15.88 -4.96
N ALA A 4 13.23 15.04 -4.91
CA ALA A 4 12.21 14.95 -5.94
C ALA A 4 10.87 15.43 -5.38
N ILE A 5 10.29 16.46 -5.98
CA ILE A 5 8.97 17.01 -5.63
C ILE A 5 7.96 16.54 -6.67
N ILE A 6 6.94 15.82 -6.21
CA ILE A 6 5.88 15.25 -7.05
C ILE A 6 4.65 16.16 -6.99
N PHE A 7 4.12 16.53 -8.15
CA PHE A 7 2.93 17.37 -8.28
C PHE A 7 1.69 16.58 -8.71
N ALA A 8 0.52 17.21 -8.64
CA ALA A 8 -0.70 16.67 -9.23
C ALA A 8 -0.58 16.60 -10.76
N GLY A 9 -0.98 15.46 -11.34
CA GLY A 9 -0.59 15.07 -12.71
C GLY A 9 0.87 14.63 -12.71
N PRO A 10 1.23 13.47 -13.33
CA PRO A 10 2.54 12.83 -13.17
C PRO A 10 3.69 13.73 -13.67
N LYS A 11 4.11 14.66 -12.82
CA LYS A 11 5.06 15.73 -13.04
C LYS A 11 5.97 15.79 -11.83
N VAL A 12 7.27 15.78 -12.09
CA VAL A 12 8.28 15.75 -11.03
C VAL A 12 9.29 16.86 -11.27
N ILE A 13 9.65 17.59 -10.22
CA ILE A 13 10.81 18.49 -10.22
C ILE A 13 11.90 17.82 -9.39
N ILE A 14 13.12 17.81 -9.92
CA ILE A 14 14.29 17.32 -9.21
C ILE A 14 15.21 18.50 -8.97
N GLN A 15 15.64 18.66 -7.72
CA GLN A 15 16.51 19.75 -7.32
C GLN A 15 17.63 19.28 -6.39
N ASP A 16 18.70 20.06 -6.36
CA ASP A 16 19.72 20.00 -5.32
C ASP A 16 19.29 20.89 -4.16
N VAL A 17 19.32 20.34 -2.95
CA VAL A 17 19.04 21.05 -1.70
C VAL A 17 20.19 20.83 -0.73
N ASP A 18 20.38 21.72 0.23
CA ASP A 18 21.38 21.51 1.28
C ASP A 18 21.02 20.31 2.15
N PHE A 19 22.04 19.73 2.79
CA PHE A 19 21.77 18.70 3.80
C PHE A 19 21.03 19.35 4.98
N PRO A 20 19.89 18.80 5.43
CA PRO A 20 19.08 19.45 6.44
C PRO A 20 19.83 19.56 7.76
N ALA A 21 19.71 20.72 8.42
CA ALA A 21 20.16 20.88 9.80
C ALA A 21 19.13 20.26 10.76
N LEU A 22 19.61 19.59 11.80
CA LEU A 22 18.75 19.08 12.86
C LEU A 22 18.15 20.25 13.65
N PRO A 23 16.81 20.33 13.82
CA PRO A 23 16.19 21.41 14.58
C PRO A 23 16.44 21.28 16.09
N SER A 24 16.75 20.08 16.58
CA SER A 24 17.24 19.84 17.95
C SER A 24 17.97 18.48 18.06
N PRO A 25 18.69 18.21 19.17
CA PRO A 25 19.40 16.93 19.40
C PRO A 25 18.51 15.68 19.45
N ASN A 26 17.18 15.85 19.57
CA ASN A 26 16.22 14.74 19.64
C ASN A 26 15.73 14.28 18.25
N TYR A 27 16.27 14.84 17.18
CA TYR A 27 15.91 14.49 15.80
C TYR A 27 17.00 13.63 15.15
N LEU A 28 16.58 12.69 14.31
CA LEU A 28 17.46 11.85 13.49
C LEU A 28 17.28 12.21 12.02
N ILE A 29 18.38 12.27 11.25
CA ILE A 29 18.33 12.31 9.79
C ILE A 29 18.41 10.88 9.27
N ILE A 30 17.37 10.44 8.58
CA ILE A 30 17.32 9.13 7.93
C ILE A 30 17.82 9.30 6.50
N LYS A 31 18.92 8.64 6.15
CA LYS A 31 19.40 8.57 4.77
C LYS A 31 18.56 7.57 3.99
N VAL A 32 17.69 8.07 3.12
CA VAL A 32 16.99 7.24 2.14
C VAL A 32 17.94 7.00 0.96
N ILE A 33 18.23 5.73 0.65
CA ILE A 33 19.08 5.32 -0.49
C ILE A 33 18.26 4.82 -1.68
N VAL A 34 17.02 4.41 -1.42
CA VAL A 34 16.09 3.84 -2.40
C VAL A 34 14.69 4.39 -2.16
N SER A 35 13.98 4.72 -3.23
CA SER A 35 12.55 5.03 -3.21
C SER A 35 11.77 3.99 -4.01
N GLY A 36 10.51 3.74 -3.63
CA GLY A 36 9.64 2.73 -4.23
C GLY A 36 8.29 3.28 -4.69
N SER A 37 7.78 2.73 -5.78
CA SER A 37 6.49 3.08 -6.39
C SER A 37 5.67 1.81 -6.61
N ASN A 38 4.40 1.84 -6.18
CA ASN A 38 3.61 0.64 -5.96
C ASN A 38 2.40 0.56 -6.91
N PRO A 39 2.33 -0.42 -7.83
CA PRO A 39 1.05 -1.00 -8.20
C PRO A 39 0.55 -1.88 -7.04
N LYS A 40 -0.77 -2.07 -7.03
CA LYS A 40 -1.46 -3.00 -6.15
C LYS A 40 -1.52 -4.35 -6.86
N ASP A 41 -1.58 -5.43 -6.09
CA ASP A 41 -1.89 -6.83 -6.51
C ASP A 41 -0.67 -7.74 -6.76
N TRP A 42 -0.56 -8.82 -5.96
CA TRP A 42 -0.03 -10.16 -6.35
C TRP A 42 0.19 -11.15 -5.18
N ALA A 43 0.29 -10.72 -3.90
CA ALA A 43 0.81 -11.58 -2.83
C ALA A 43 -0.07 -12.77 -2.36
N ILE A 44 -1.15 -13.10 -3.08
CA ILE A 44 -2.08 -14.19 -2.71
C ILE A 44 -1.95 -15.41 -3.65
N ALA A 45 -1.35 -15.29 -4.84
CA ALA A 45 -1.39 -16.37 -5.82
C ALA A 45 -0.63 -17.65 -5.39
N GLU A 46 0.53 -17.53 -4.75
CA GLU A 46 1.35 -18.71 -4.37
C GLU A 46 1.05 -19.26 -2.96
N ARG A 47 0.26 -18.53 -2.17
CA ARG A 47 -0.02 -18.87 -0.76
C ARG A 47 -1.50 -19.01 -0.44
N GLY A 48 -2.38 -18.67 -1.38
CA GLY A 48 -3.82 -18.87 -1.25
C GLY A 48 -4.21 -20.27 -1.71
N ASP A 49 -5.16 -20.88 -1.03
CA ASP A 49 -5.71 -22.20 -1.40
C ASP A 49 -6.45 -22.16 -2.76
N THR A 50 -6.87 -20.98 -3.20
CA THR A 50 -7.58 -20.77 -4.47
C THR A 50 -7.32 -19.37 -5.03
N ILE A 51 -7.29 -19.26 -6.36
CA ILE A 51 -7.20 -18.00 -7.09
C ILE A 51 -8.47 -17.84 -7.92
N VAL A 52 -9.11 -16.69 -7.80
CA VAL A 52 -10.25 -16.30 -8.64
C VAL A 52 -9.82 -15.13 -9.53
N ASP A 53 -9.95 -15.30 -10.84
CA ASP A 53 -9.61 -14.24 -11.80
C ASP A 53 -10.69 -13.15 -11.79
N TYR A 54 -10.31 -11.95 -11.38
CA TYR A 54 -11.23 -10.82 -11.32
C TYR A 54 -11.59 -10.23 -12.70
N ARG A 55 -10.84 -10.59 -13.74
CA ARG A 55 -11.01 -10.06 -15.10
C ARG A 55 -12.21 -10.66 -15.81
N ASP A 56 -12.69 -11.81 -15.36
CA ASP A 56 -13.86 -12.51 -15.91
C ASP A 56 -15.19 -11.84 -15.53
N GLY A 57 -15.13 -10.74 -14.78
CA GLY A 57 -16.27 -9.89 -14.44
C GLY A 57 -16.95 -10.30 -13.13
N HIS A 58 -17.85 -9.43 -12.67
CA HIS A 58 -18.45 -9.50 -11.33
C HIS A 58 -19.10 -10.86 -11.02
N ASN A 59 -19.92 -11.38 -11.93
CA ASN A 59 -20.65 -12.63 -11.71
C ASN A 59 -19.69 -13.83 -11.60
N ALA A 60 -18.66 -13.88 -12.44
CA ALA A 60 -17.66 -14.94 -12.40
C ALA A 60 -16.86 -14.87 -11.09
N VAL A 61 -16.52 -13.67 -10.62
CA VAL A 61 -15.85 -13.48 -9.33
C VAL A 61 -16.70 -13.99 -8.17
N VAL A 62 -17.97 -13.59 -8.11
CA VAL A 62 -18.89 -14.01 -7.04
C VAL A 62 -19.04 -15.54 -7.05
N ALA A 63 -19.25 -16.14 -8.22
CA ALA A 63 -19.34 -17.60 -8.35
C ALA A 63 -18.03 -18.29 -7.94
N GLY A 64 -16.87 -17.78 -8.35
CA GLY A 64 -15.56 -18.30 -7.99
C GLY A 64 -15.30 -18.24 -6.48
N LEU A 65 -15.63 -17.12 -5.84
CA LEU A 65 -15.53 -16.97 -4.38
C LEU A 65 -16.45 -17.96 -3.66
N GLN A 66 -17.69 -18.09 -4.12
CA GLN A 66 -18.66 -18.99 -3.50
C GLN A 66 -18.26 -20.47 -3.64
N ASN A 67 -17.70 -20.85 -4.78
CA ASN A 67 -17.13 -22.18 -4.99
C ASN A 67 -15.93 -22.45 -4.08
N ALA A 68 -15.06 -21.44 -3.85
CA ALA A 68 -13.89 -21.57 -2.98
C ALA A 68 -14.27 -21.70 -1.49
N ILE A 69 -15.33 -21.00 -1.06
CA ILE A 69 -15.85 -21.06 0.32
C ILE A 69 -16.58 -22.40 0.57
N GLY A 70 -17.27 -22.92 -0.44
CA GLY A 70 -18.12 -24.10 -0.33
C GLY A 70 -19.57 -23.77 0.03
N THR A 71 -20.44 -24.77 -0.05
CA THR A 71 -21.90 -24.58 -0.08
C THR A 71 -22.55 -24.24 1.27
N ASN A 72 -21.87 -24.49 2.38
CA ASN A 72 -22.43 -24.35 3.73
C ASN A 72 -21.73 -23.28 4.58
N GLU A 73 -20.80 -22.54 3.99
CA GLU A 73 -20.03 -21.52 4.69
C GLU A 73 -20.29 -20.14 4.08
N LYS A 74 -20.03 -19.11 4.90
CA LYS A 74 -20.06 -17.71 4.47
C LYS A 74 -18.70 -17.08 4.76
N LEU A 75 -18.31 -16.14 3.91
CA LEU A 75 -17.05 -15.42 4.11
C LEU A 75 -17.14 -14.55 5.37
N LYS A 76 -16.29 -14.82 6.36
CA LYS A 76 -16.25 -14.03 7.62
C LYS A 76 -15.23 -12.91 7.62
N TYR A 77 -14.16 -13.01 6.82
CA TYR A 77 -13.08 -12.05 6.82
C TYR A 77 -12.69 -11.68 5.39
N ALA A 78 -12.55 -10.39 5.11
CA ALA A 78 -12.04 -9.91 3.83
C ALA A 78 -11.05 -8.77 4.00
N PHE A 79 -9.96 -8.83 3.24
CA PHE A 79 -9.04 -7.72 3.04
C PHE A 79 -9.20 -7.21 1.61
N ASP A 80 -9.94 -6.11 1.42
CA ASP A 80 -10.15 -5.54 0.10
C ASP A 80 -9.04 -4.55 -0.25
N ALA A 81 -7.99 -5.07 -0.89
CA ALA A 81 -6.84 -4.30 -1.35
C ALA A 81 -7.15 -3.34 -2.52
N VAL A 82 -8.31 -3.48 -3.17
CA VAL A 82 -8.74 -2.64 -4.30
C VAL A 82 -9.64 -1.51 -3.80
N SER A 83 -10.67 -1.86 -3.02
CA SER A 83 -11.70 -0.96 -2.48
C SER A 83 -12.42 -0.11 -3.55
N ASP A 84 -12.42 -0.60 -4.78
CA ASP A 84 -12.95 0.09 -5.96
C ASP A 84 -13.36 -0.88 -7.06
N LYS A 85 -13.97 -0.36 -8.13
CA LYS A 85 -14.36 -1.14 -9.30
C LYS A 85 -15.21 -2.37 -8.95
N GLY A 86 -16.13 -2.23 -7.99
CA GLY A 86 -17.03 -3.29 -7.56
C GLY A 86 -16.43 -4.34 -6.63
N SER A 87 -15.16 -4.19 -6.18
CA SER A 87 -14.47 -5.20 -5.37
C SER A 87 -15.25 -5.57 -4.09
N PHE A 88 -15.57 -4.57 -3.27
CA PHE A 88 -16.30 -4.82 -2.02
C PHE A 88 -17.74 -5.26 -2.28
N GLN A 89 -18.39 -4.82 -3.35
CA GLN A 89 -19.73 -5.29 -3.73
C GLN A 89 -19.73 -6.78 -4.06
N ASN A 90 -18.74 -7.26 -4.82
CA ASN A 90 -18.58 -8.69 -5.09
C ASN A 90 -18.37 -9.48 -3.78
N ILE A 91 -17.51 -8.97 -2.89
CA ILE A 91 -17.25 -9.58 -1.57
C ILE A 91 -18.55 -9.65 -0.76
N MET A 92 -19.37 -8.59 -0.75
CA MET A 92 -20.64 -8.56 -0.01
C MET A 92 -21.64 -9.61 -0.50
N GLN A 93 -21.56 -10.11 -1.73
CA GLN A 93 -22.48 -11.15 -2.22
C GLN A 93 -22.25 -12.51 -1.53
N VAL A 94 -21.04 -12.75 -1.00
CA VAL A 94 -20.65 -14.03 -0.38
C VAL A 94 -20.31 -13.90 1.12
N MET A 95 -20.26 -12.67 1.63
CA MET A 95 -19.96 -12.37 3.02
C MET A 95 -21.13 -12.68 3.95
N ASP A 96 -20.80 -13.12 5.16
CA ASP A 96 -21.75 -13.14 6.26
C ASP A 96 -22.10 -11.71 6.69
N HIS A 97 -23.35 -11.30 6.51
CA HIS A 97 -23.75 -9.94 6.86
C HIS A 97 -23.94 -9.70 8.35
N LEU A 98 -23.95 -10.75 9.19
CA LEU A 98 -24.12 -10.64 10.64
C LEU A 98 -22.79 -10.73 11.39
N GLU A 99 -21.86 -11.54 10.90
CA GLU A 99 -20.57 -11.79 11.55
C GLU A 99 -19.36 -11.33 10.72
N GLY A 100 -19.59 -10.92 9.48
CA GLY A 100 -18.54 -10.58 8.53
C GLY A 100 -17.73 -9.36 8.96
N ARG A 101 -16.44 -9.40 8.64
CA ARG A 101 -15.49 -8.33 8.86
C ARG A 101 -14.76 -8.03 7.57
N ILE A 102 -14.68 -6.76 7.23
CA ILE A 102 -13.97 -6.29 6.05
C ILE A 102 -13.05 -5.13 6.43
N THR A 103 -11.83 -5.15 5.90
CA THR A 103 -10.98 -3.97 5.90
C THR A 103 -10.74 -3.48 4.48
N VAL A 104 -10.78 -2.16 4.32
CA VAL A 104 -10.64 -1.47 3.03
C VAL A 104 -9.48 -0.48 3.09
N VAL A 105 -8.85 -0.21 1.95
CA VAL A 105 -7.61 0.58 1.87
C VAL A 105 -7.81 1.99 1.31
N LEU A 106 -9.00 2.33 0.78
CA LEU A 106 -9.28 3.66 0.25
C LEU A 106 -10.06 4.51 1.27
N ALA A 107 -9.37 5.50 1.83
CA ALA A 107 -9.98 6.50 2.70
C ALA A 107 -10.95 7.42 1.93
N ARG A 108 -11.88 8.05 2.65
CA ARG A 108 -12.78 9.12 2.14
C ARG A 108 -13.71 8.71 1.00
N LYS A 109 -13.94 7.41 0.83
CA LYS A 109 -14.92 6.83 -0.10
C LYS A 109 -16.19 6.42 0.63
N LYS A 110 -17.34 6.47 -0.05
CA LYS A 110 -18.58 5.85 0.42
C LYS A 110 -18.60 4.37 0.04
N TYR A 111 -18.98 3.53 1.00
CA TYR A 111 -19.06 2.08 0.84
C TYR A 111 -20.52 1.64 0.87
N GLU A 112 -21.29 2.11 -0.11
CA GLU A 112 -22.72 1.80 -0.26
C GLU A 112 -22.90 0.32 -0.55
N GLY A 113 -23.79 -0.35 0.20
CA GLY A 113 -24.01 -1.79 0.09
C GLY A 113 -23.23 -2.65 1.08
N ILE A 114 -22.37 -2.06 1.93
CA ILE A 114 -21.88 -2.73 3.14
C ILE A 114 -22.86 -2.43 4.28
N PRO A 115 -23.59 -3.43 4.81
CA PRO A 115 -24.52 -3.22 5.93
C PRO A 115 -23.79 -2.79 7.21
N ASP A 116 -24.47 -2.05 8.08
CA ASP A 116 -23.91 -1.62 9.38
C ASP A 116 -23.62 -2.80 10.33
N THR A 117 -24.22 -3.96 10.08
CA THR A 117 -23.96 -5.21 10.81
C THR A 117 -22.61 -5.83 10.47
N VAL A 118 -22.03 -5.51 9.31
CA VAL A 118 -20.68 -5.95 8.93
C VAL A 118 -19.64 -5.06 9.59
N ASP A 119 -18.66 -5.67 10.27
CA ASP A 119 -17.55 -4.95 10.89
C ASP A 119 -16.58 -4.42 9.84
N LYS A 120 -16.81 -3.17 9.41
CA LYS A 120 -15.95 -2.47 8.47
C LYS A 120 -14.89 -1.65 9.18
N THR A 121 -13.63 -1.85 8.79
CA THR A 121 -12.47 -1.07 9.25
C THR A 121 -11.69 -0.48 8.08
N PHE A 122 -10.80 0.47 8.36
CA PHE A 122 -9.91 1.07 7.37
C PHE A 122 -8.46 0.73 7.69
N THR A 123 -7.73 0.20 6.70
CA THR A 123 -6.29 -0.03 6.85
C THR A 123 -5.54 1.27 6.55
N GLN A 124 -4.93 1.89 7.57
CA GLN A 124 -4.25 3.19 7.46
C GLN A 124 -2.83 3.15 8.02
N VAL A 125 -1.85 2.94 7.14
CA VAL A 125 -0.43 2.91 7.54
C VAL A 125 0.04 4.21 8.19
N GLY A 126 -0.55 5.36 7.84
CA GLY A 126 -0.12 6.64 8.41
C GLY A 126 -0.27 6.75 9.93
N ARG A 127 -1.19 5.98 10.54
CA ARG A 127 -1.43 5.99 11.99
C ARG A 127 -0.23 5.46 12.79
N VAL A 128 0.55 4.54 12.22
CA VAL A 128 1.72 3.98 12.91
C VAL A 128 2.91 4.95 12.94
N HIS A 129 2.86 6.04 12.17
CA HIS A 129 3.94 7.01 12.04
C HIS A 129 3.70 8.32 12.81
N SER A 130 2.48 8.60 13.26
CA SER A 130 2.17 9.86 13.94
C SER A 130 0.93 9.76 14.83
N SER A 131 0.99 10.33 16.03
CA SER A 131 -0.13 10.45 16.97
C SER A 131 -1.13 11.51 16.55
N THR A 132 -0.77 12.34 15.57
CA THR A 132 -1.60 13.41 15.01
C THR A 132 -2.10 13.07 13.60
N TYR A 133 -1.94 11.81 13.15
CA TYR A 133 -2.43 11.40 11.84
C TYR A 133 -3.95 11.65 11.74
N PRO A 134 -4.42 12.38 10.71
CA PRO A 134 -5.85 12.65 10.54
C PRO A 134 -6.54 11.33 10.18
N GLY A 135 -7.14 10.67 11.19
CA GLY A 135 -7.91 9.45 11.02
C GLY A 135 -9.17 9.64 10.17
N ILE A 136 -9.97 8.59 10.04
CA ILE A 136 -11.21 8.64 9.27
C ILE A 136 -12.39 8.91 10.20
N LYS A 137 -13.28 9.81 9.77
CA LYS A 137 -14.51 10.09 10.53
C LYS A 137 -15.32 8.81 10.70
N GLY A 138 -15.66 8.47 11.95
CA GLY A 138 -16.43 7.27 12.29
C GLY A 138 -15.61 5.98 12.33
N GLU A 139 -14.28 6.07 12.24
CA GLU A 139 -13.41 4.92 12.45
C GLU A 139 -13.42 4.48 13.92
N LYS A 140 -13.33 3.17 14.13
CA LYS A 140 -13.26 2.60 15.47
C LYS A 140 -11.94 2.99 16.13
N ALA A 141 -12.00 3.35 17.41
CA ALA A 141 -10.81 3.56 18.21
C ALA A 141 -10.07 2.23 18.42
N PRO A 142 -8.73 2.24 18.51
CA PRO A 142 -7.99 1.07 18.96
C PRO A 142 -8.50 0.63 20.34
N VAL A 143 -8.55 -0.68 20.56
CA VAL A 143 -8.95 -1.27 21.84
C VAL A 143 -7.77 -2.05 22.40
N GLY A 144 -7.52 -1.89 23.70
CA GLY A 144 -6.42 -2.55 24.40
C GLY A 144 -5.27 -1.61 24.74
N PRO A 145 -4.19 -2.16 25.33
CA PRO A 145 -3.12 -1.35 25.91
C PRO A 145 -2.10 -0.84 24.88
N LEU A 146 -2.12 -1.35 23.65
CA LEU A 146 -1.19 -0.95 22.59
C LEU A 146 -1.89 -0.02 21.60
N GLY A 147 -1.24 1.11 21.29
CA GLY A 147 -1.67 2.02 20.23
C GLY A 147 -1.06 1.65 18.87
N ASP A 148 -1.42 2.44 17.85
CA ASP A 148 -0.98 2.19 16.47
C ASP A 148 0.54 2.31 16.31
N GLN A 149 1.20 3.18 17.10
CA GLN A 149 2.66 3.38 17.02
C GLN A 149 3.41 2.22 17.66
N GLU A 150 2.98 1.73 18.82
CA GLU A 150 3.57 0.55 19.46
C GLU A 150 3.38 -0.69 18.57
N PHE A 151 2.19 -0.83 17.98
CA PHE A 151 1.94 -1.87 16.98
C PHE A 151 2.90 -1.76 15.79
N GLY A 152 3.05 -0.56 15.22
CA GLY A 152 4.00 -0.30 14.14
C GLY A 152 5.42 -0.68 14.49
N LEU A 153 5.91 -0.25 15.66
CA LEU A 153 7.25 -0.57 16.17
C LEU A 153 7.49 -2.08 16.20
N LEU A 154 6.55 -2.85 16.76
CA LEU A 154 6.63 -4.31 16.84
C LEU A 154 6.64 -4.95 15.45
N MET A 155 5.75 -4.51 14.56
CA MET A 155 5.67 -5.04 13.20
C MET A 155 6.92 -4.73 12.37
N TYR A 156 7.47 -3.53 12.47
CA TYR A 156 8.73 -3.18 11.80
C TYR A 156 9.88 -4.07 12.28
N LYS A 157 9.98 -4.32 13.59
CA LYS A 157 10.98 -5.26 14.15
C LYS A 157 10.77 -6.70 13.70
N PHE A 158 9.52 -7.14 13.58
CA PHE A 158 9.19 -8.45 13.06
C PHE A 158 9.62 -8.62 11.60
N PHE A 159 9.33 -7.64 10.73
CA PHE A 159 9.74 -7.66 9.33
C PHE A 159 11.25 -7.51 9.15
N GLU A 160 11.91 -6.66 9.95
CA GLU A 160 13.38 -6.55 9.99
C GLU A 160 14.01 -7.92 10.26
N ARG A 161 13.49 -8.65 11.27
CA ARG A 161 13.95 -10.01 11.57
C ARG A 161 13.70 -10.96 10.40
N GLY A 162 12.58 -10.81 9.69
CA GLY A 162 12.26 -11.64 8.53
C GLY A 162 13.20 -11.44 7.36
N LEU A 163 13.51 -10.18 7.05
CA LEU A 163 14.50 -9.83 6.03
C LEU A 163 15.89 -10.36 6.42
N ALA A 164 16.30 -10.17 7.68
CA ALA A 164 17.61 -10.62 8.16
C ALA A 164 17.76 -12.15 8.26
N LYS A 165 16.67 -12.90 8.15
CA LYS A 165 16.63 -14.37 8.23
C LYS A 165 16.08 -15.02 6.97
N ASP A 166 15.94 -14.24 5.90
CA ASP A 166 15.54 -14.68 4.56
C ASP A 166 14.19 -15.42 4.46
N TRP A 167 13.35 -15.39 5.50
CA TRP A 167 11.98 -15.94 5.45
C TRP A 167 10.95 -14.90 4.99
N PHE A 168 11.36 -13.63 4.95
CA PHE A 168 10.59 -12.54 4.38
C PHE A 168 11.42 -11.82 3.33
N SER A 169 10.84 -11.53 2.18
CA SER A 169 11.49 -10.83 1.09
C SER A 169 10.64 -9.66 0.61
N GLY A 170 11.30 -8.71 -0.03
CA GLY A 170 10.63 -7.65 -0.76
C GLY A 170 9.82 -8.19 -1.95
N HIS A 171 8.85 -7.40 -2.38
CA HIS A 171 8.09 -7.63 -3.59
C HIS A 171 8.99 -7.64 -4.83
N PRO A 172 8.70 -8.43 -5.90
CA PRO A 172 9.36 -8.30 -7.18
C PRO A 172 9.43 -6.84 -7.61
N PHE A 173 10.58 -6.41 -8.09
CA PHE A 173 10.82 -5.02 -8.40
C PHE A 173 11.62 -4.86 -9.69
N GLU A 174 11.42 -3.71 -10.32
CA GLU A 174 12.19 -3.22 -11.46
C GLU A 174 12.94 -1.98 -11.00
N VAL A 175 14.27 -2.00 -11.14
CA VAL A 175 15.08 -0.80 -10.92
C VAL A 175 14.92 0.10 -12.14
N VAL A 176 14.39 1.30 -11.94
CA VAL A 176 14.19 2.27 -13.01
C VAL A 176 15.49 3.04 -13.24
N ASP A 177 15.94 3.07 -14.49
CA ASP A 177 17.17 3.75 -14.91
C ASP A 177 17.13 5.26 -14.60
N GLY A 178 18.31 5.82 -14.31
CA GLY A 178 18.51 7.26 -14.07
C GLY A 178 18.10 7.74 -12.67
N GLY A 179 17.88 6.83 -11.73
CA GLY A 179 17.57 7.14 -10.33
C GLY A 179 16.30 7.98 -10.20
N LEU A 180 16.38 9.10 -9.49
CA LEU A 180 15.22 9.99 -9.28
C LEU A 180 14.67 10.57 -10.60
N ARG A 181 15.47 10.65 -11.67
CA ARG A 181 15.02 11.14 -13.00
C ARG A 181 13.98 10.22 -13.65
N GLY A 182 13.96 8.94 -13.27
CA GLY A 182 12.98 7.97 -13.75
C GLY A 182 11.59 8.10 -13.12
N ILE A 183 11.42 8.87 -12.03
CA ILE A 183 10.16 8.91 -11.27
C ILE A 183 9.00 9.37 -12.14
N GLU A 184 9.18 10.41 -12.96
CA GLU A 184 8.07 10.90 -13.79
C GLU A 184 7.56 9.84 -14.77
N GLY A 185 8.48 9.16 -15.47
CA GLY A 185 8.17 8.07 -16.39
C GLY A 185 7.46 6.90 -15.68
N ALA A 186 7.98 6.50 -14.52
CA ALA A 186 7.37 5.45 -13.70
C ALA A 186 5.96 5.82 -13.22
N LEU A 187 5.72 7.07 -12.80
CA LEU A 187 4.38 7.56 -12.43
C LEU A 187 3.42 7.55 -13.63
N ARG A 188 3.89 7.91 -14.83
CA ARG A 188 3.09 7.80 -16.07
C ARG A 188 2.75 6.35 -16.38
N ASN A 189 3.70 5.43 -16.20
CA ASN A 189 3.48 3.99 -16.40
C ASN A 189 2.48 3.42 -15.40
N LEU A 190 2.59 3.78 -14.11
CA LEU A 190 1.59 3.42 -13.09
C LEU A 190 0.19 3.91 -13.48
N LYS A 191 0.09 5.20 -13.86
CA LYS A 191 -1.20 5.80 -14.26
C LYS A 191 -1.80 5.09 -15.48
N ALA A 192 -0.95 4.65 -16.41
CA ALA A 192 -1.35 3.90 -17.59
C ALA A 192 -1.59 2.40 -17.34
N GLY A 193 -1.43 1.92 -16.10
CA GLY A 193 -1.61 0.50 -15.75
C GLY A 193 -0.54 -0.44 -16.32
N LYS A 194 0.64 0.08 -16.67
CA LYS A 194 1.72 -0.71 -17.29
C LYS A 194 2.53 -1.54 -16.29
N ALA A 195 2.45 -1.22 -15.00
CA ALA A 195 3.10 -2.01 -13.96
C ALA A 195 2.14 -3.11 -13.49
N SER A 196 2.56 -4.36 -13.63
CA SER A 196 1.81 -5.53 -13.15
C SER A 196 2.74 -6.39 -12.29
N ALA A 197 2.33 -6.66 -11.04
CA ALA A 197 3.08 -7.50 -10.10
C ALA A 197 4.55 -7.08 -9.85
N VAL A 198 4.94 -5.82 -10.13
CA VAL A 198 6.29 -5.29 -9.87
C VAL A 198 6.27 -3.95 -9.14
N LYS A 199 7.22 -3.70 -8.24
CA LYS A 199 7.49 -2.35 -7.71
C LYS A 199 8.52 -1.63 -8.58
N TYR A 200 8.28 -0.37 -8.90
CA TYR A 200 9.36 0.46 -9.42
C TYR A 200 10.26 0.91 -8.27
N VAL A 201 11.56 0.72 -8.43
CA VAL A 201 12.59 1.05 -7.45
C VAL A 201 13.56 2.05 -8.07
N PHE A 202 13.87 3.12 -7.34
CA PHE A 202 14.81 4.14 -7.79
C PHE A 202 16.01 4.17 -6.87
N ARG A 203 17.20 3.92 -7.42
CA ARG A 203 18.46 4.07 -6.69
C ARG A 203 18.86 5.54 -6.73
N ILE A 204 18.91 6.17 -5.55
CA ILE A 204 19.12 7.62 -5.47
C ILE A 204 20.53 7.99 -5.95
N GLU A 205 21.52 7.14 -5.69
CA GLU A 205 22.91 7.30 -6.14
C GLU A 205 23.10 7.27 -7.66
N GLU A 206 22.19 6.65 -8.41
CA GLU A 206 22.20 6.61 -9.88
C GLU A 206 21.59 7.89 -10.50
N THR A 207 21.17 8.85 -9.67
CA THR A 207 20.68 10.14 -10.15
C THR A 207 21.86 10.99 -10.59
N GLU A 208 22.07 11.15 -11.89
CA GLU A 208 23.12 12.03 -12.40
C GLU A 208 23.03 13.43 -11.77
N ASN A 209 24.13 13.84 -11.13
CA ASN A 209 24.29 15.20 -10.66
C ASN A 209 24.35 16.10 -11.88
N GLY A 210 23.32 16.94 -12.06
CA GLY A 210 23.40 18.06 -12.98
C GLY A 210 24.39 19.10 -12.44
N ARG A 211 25.69 18.78 -12.41
CA ARG A 211 26.72 19.81 -12.41
C ARG A 211 26.63 20.46 -13.78
N LYS A 212 25.88 21.57 -13.87
CA LYS A 212 26.31 22.62 -14.79
C LYS A 212 27.68 23.04 -14.29
N ASN A 213 28.72 22.64 -15.00
CA ASN A 213 30.04 23.26 -14.90
C ASN A 213 29.84 24.75 -15.25
N HIS A 214 29.67 25.58 -14.23
CA HIS A 214 29.95 26.99 -14.34
C HIS A 214 31.39 27.16 -13.87
N LEU A 215 32.30 27.12 -14.85
CA LEU A 215 33.57 27.83 -14.80
C LEU A 215 33.32 29.31 -14.52
#